data_AF-A0A259AXJ7-F1
#
_entry.id   AF-A0A259AXJ7-F1
#
_cell.length_a   1.000
_cell.length_b   1.000
_cell.length_c   1.000
_cell.angle_alpha   90.00
_cell.angle_beta   90.00
_cell.angle_gamma   90.00
#
_symmetry.space_group_name_H-M   'P 1'
#
loop_
_entity.id
_entity.type
_entity.pdbx_description
1 polymer ?
#
loop_
_entity_poly.entity_id
_entity_poly.type
_entity_poly.pdbx_seq_one_letter_code
_entity_poly.pdbx_strand_id
1 'polypeptide(L)'
;NRMSGEAHCVAGPSALIGASNFFELAVAAAISLFGFKSGAALATVVGVLIEVPVMLSVVWIVNRSKDWYEAGTIKVKDAADHPPA
;
A
#
# COMPACT_ATOMS: atom_id res chain seq x y z
N ASN A 1 2.63 -12.94 -3.12
CA ASN A 1 3.82 -12.11 -2.86
C ASN A 1 5.03 -12.85 -2.24
N ARG A 2 5.05 -14.19 -2.21
CA ARG A 2 6.22 -15.03 -1.86
C ARG A 2 6.94 -15.59 -3.09
N MET A 3 6.34 -15.41 -4.27
CA MET A 3 6.78 -16.01 -5.53
C MET A 3 7.73 -15.09 -6.34
N SER A 4 7.76 -13.78 -6.06
CA SER A 4 8.63 -12.82 -6.79
C SER A 4 9.95 -12.50 -6.08
N GLY A 5 10.20 -12.99 -4.85
CA GLY A 5 11.49 -12.83 -4.16
C GLY A 5 11.86 -11.42 -3.66
N GLU A 6 10.94 -10.46 -3.69
CA GLU A 6 11.25 -9.06 -3.32
C GLU A 6 11.23 -8.85 -1.80
N ALA A 7 12.29 -8.25 -1.24
CA ALA A 7 12.40 -7.96 0.18
C ALA A 7 11.25 -7.06 0.66
N HIS A 8 10.73 -7.28 1.87
CA HIS A 8 9.61 -6.48 2.44
C HIS A 8 9.85 -4.97 2.37
N CYS A 9 11.10 -4.58 2.58
CA CYS A 9 11.57 -3.21 2.56
C CYS A 9 11.50 -2.55 1.18
N VAL A 10 11.30 -3.32 0.11
CA VAL A 10 11.13 -2.83 -1.27
C VAL A 10 9.69 -3.03 -1.74
N ALA A 11 9.10 -4.21 -1.50
CA ALA A 11 7.75 -4.54 -1.97
C ALA A 11 6.64 -3.74 -1.27
N GLY A 12 6.81 -3.43 0.03
CA GLY A 12 5.83 -2.62 0.77
C GLY A 12 5.78 -1.16 0.28
N PRO A 13 6.92 -0.45 0.25
CA PRO A 13 6.99 0.93 -0.25
C PRO A 13 6.63 1.05 -1.73
N SER A 14 7.07 0.13 -2.59
CA SER A 14 6.77 0.19 -4.03
C SER A 14 5.27 -0.03 -4.32
N ALA A 15 4.61 -0.94 -3.60
CA ALA A 15 3.16 -1.14 -3.69
C ALA A 15 2.37 0.09 -3.20
N LEU A 16 2.83 0.74 -2.13
CA LEU A 16 2.21 1.97 -1.61
C LEU A 16 2.34 3.15 -2.58
N ILE A 17 3.51 3.32 -3.20
CA ILE A 17 3.74 4.37 -4.22
C ILE A 17 2.83 4.16 -5.43
N GLY A 18 2.73 2.92 -5.94
CA GLY A 18 1.85 2.59 -7.06
C GLY A 18 0.37 2.77 -6.75
N ALA A 19 -0.07 2.36 -5.57
CA ALA A 19 -1.46 2.54 -5.13
C ALA A 19 -1.83 4.02 -4.93
N SER A 20 -0.89 4.84 -4.45
CA SER A 20 -1.15 6.27 -4.17
C SER A 20 -1.37 7.10 -5.44
N ASN A 21 -0.66 6.78 -6.53
CA ASN A 21 -0.83 7.46 -7.83
C ASN A 21 -2.19 7.15 -8.48
N PHE A 22 -2.68 5.91 -8.35
CA PHE A 22 -3.95 5.51 -8.96
C PHE A 22 -5.15 6.19 -8.29
N PHE A 23 -5.00 6.53 -7.01
CA PHE A 23 -6.05 7.18 -6.25
C PHE A 23 -6.26 8.63 -6.66
N GLU A 24 -5.17 9.39 -6.78
CA GLU A 24 -5.19 10.79 -7.16
C GLU A 24 -5.80 10.97 -8.57
N LEU A 25 -5.49 10.05 -9.50
CA LEU A 25 -6.10 9.99 -10.84
C LEU A 25 -7.60 9.70 -10.77
N ALA A 26 -8.05 8.77 -9.92
CA ALA A 26 -9.46 8.42 -9.76
C ALA A 26 -10.29 9.60 -9.21
N VAL A 27 -9.71 10.35 -8.28
CA VAL A 27 -10.31 11.55 -7.69
C VAL A 27 -10.37 12.67 -8.73
N ALA A 28 -9.28 12.88 -9.48
CA ALA A 28 -9.25 13.82 -10.59
C ALA A 28 -10.29 13.49 -11.67
N ALA A 29 -10.45 12.21 -12.03
CA ALA A 29 -11.48 11.76 -12.98
C ALA A 29 -12.90 12.01 -12.44
N ALA A 30 -13.16 11.72 -11.16
CA ALA A 30 -14.45 11.98 -10.53
C ALA A 30 -14.78 13.49 -10.49
N ILE A 31 -13.82 14.34 -10.16
CA ILE A 31 -13.99 15.80 -10.20
C ILE A 31 -14.26 16.27 -11.63
N SER A 32 -13.50 15.77 -12.60
CA SER A 32 -13.56 16.19 -14.00
C SER A 32 -14.86 15.78 -14.69
N LEU A 33 -15.40 14.60 -14.36
CA LEU A 33 -16.61 14.07 -14.99
C LEU A 33 -17.91 14.67 -14.42
N PHE A 34 -17.93 15.04 -13.14
CA PHE A 34 -19.17 15.40 -12.46
C PHE A 34 -19.26 16.87 -11.98
N GLY A 35 -18.14 17.59 -11.90
CA GLY A 35 -18.09 19.04 -11.67
C GLY A 35 -18.52 19.52 -10.27
N PHE A 36 -18.18 20.79 -9.95
CA PHE A 36 -18.30 21.37 -8.59
C PHE A 36 -19.71 21.81 -8.16
N LYS A 37 -20.72 21.82 -9.05
CA LYS A 37 -22.08 22.35 -8.75
C LYS A 37 -23.17 21.26 -8.65
N SER A 38 -22.79 19.99 -8.70
CA SER A 38 -23.69 18.83 -8.62
C SER A 38 -23.57 18.15 -7.25
N GLY A 39 -24.50 17.26 -6.87
CA GLY A 39 -24.35 16.40 -5.68
C GLY A 39 -23.04 15.57 -5.67
N ALA A 40 -22.40 15.46 -6.83
CA ALA A 40 -21.05 14.95 -6.98
C ALA A 40 -19.94 15.79 -6.32
N ALA A 41 -20.14 17.10 -6.11
CA ALA A 41 -19.19 17.94 -5.38
C ALA A 41 -19.11 17.56 -3.89
N LEU A 42 -20.22 17.11 -3.30
CA LEU A 42 -20.23 16.52 -1.97
C LEU A 42 -19.53 15.16 -1.96
N ALA A 43 -19.70 14.38 -3.04
CA ALA A 43 -19.03 13.09 -3.21
C ALA A 43 -17.50 13.22 -3.35
N THR A 44 -17.00 14.29 -3.98
CA THR A 44 -15.55 14.52 -4.10
C THR A 44 -14.95 15.00 -2.78
N VAL A 45 -15.64 15.86 -2.03
CA VAL A 45 -15.19 16.27 -0.69
C VAL A 45 -15.18 15.08 0.26
N VAL A 46 -16.25 14.29 0.30
CA VAL A 46 -16.31 13.07 1.13
C VAL A 46 -15.29 12.03 0.65
N GLY A 47 -15.07 11.93 -0.67
CA GLY A 47 -14.05 11.06 -1.27
C GLY A 47 -12.66 11.37 -0.75
N VAL A 48 -12.23 12.64 -0.78
CA VAL A 48 -10.92 13.07 -0.27
C VAL A 48 -10.81 12.87 1.26
N LEU A 49 -11.91 13.07 2.00
CA LEU A 49 -11.92 12.84 3.45
C LEU A 49 -11.75 11.36 3.83
N ILE A 50 -12.17 10.42 2.98
CA ILE A 50 -11.99 8.98 3.18
C ILE A 50 -10.65 8.50 2.63
N GLU A 51 -10.20 9.13 1.55
CA GLU A 51 -8.97 8.82 0.84
C GLU A 51 -7.73 8.87 1.69
N VAL A 52 -7.48 10.05 2.26
CA VAL A 52 -6.27 10.32 3.03
C VAL A 52 -6.15 9.35 4.22
N PRO A 53 -7.19 9.11 5.05
CA PRO A 53 -7.08 8.16 6.15
C PRO A 53 -6.95 6.71 5.71
N VAL A 54 -7.57 6.29 4.59
CA VAL A 54 -7.37 4.93 4.05
C VAL A 54 -5.92 4.75 3.62
N MET A 55 -5.34 5.70 2.88
CA MET A 55 -3.96 5.63 2.44
C MET A 55 -2.99 5.54 3.64
N LEU A 56 -3.18 6.41 4.64
CA LEU A 56 -2.37 6.39 5.87
C LEU A 56 -2.54 5.08 6.66
N SER A 57 -3.74 4.51 6.69
CA SER A 57 -4.00 3.22 7.35
C SER A 57 -3.26 2.08 6.65
N VAL A 58 -3.24 2.05 5.32
CA VAL A 58 -2.49 1.04 4.55
C VAL A 58 -0.99 1.19 4.78
N VAL A 59 -0.46 2.42 4.79
CA VAL A 59 0.95 2.69 5.14
C VAL A 59 1.27 2.17 6.55
N TRP A 60 0.40 2.43 7.52
CA TRP A 60 0.57 1.97 8.89
C TRP A 60 0.56 0.44 9.00
N ILE A 61 -0.35 -0.24 8.31
CA ILE A 61 -0.43 -1.71 8.26
C ILE A 61 0.84 -2.30 7.62
N VAL A 62 1.29 -1.76 6.49
CA VAL A 62 2.52 -2.21 5.81
C VAL A 62 3.74 -2.02 6.70
N ASN A 63 3.85 -0.86 7.35
CA ASN A 63 4.96 -0.58 8.27
C ASN A 63 4.93 -1.50 9.50
N ARG A 64 3.74 -1.87 10.01
CA ARG A 64 3.59 -2.82 11.12
C ARG A 64 3.75 -4.29 10.73
N SER A 65 3.61 -4.62 9.45
CA SER A 65 3.83 -5.97 8.92
C SER A 65 5.32 -6.33 8.78
N LYS A 66 6.22 -5.39 9.12
CA LYS A 66 7.67 -5.52 9.00
C LYS A 66 8.24 -6.68 9.81
N ASP A 67 7.85 -6.81 11.08
CA ASP A 67 8.27 -7.91 11.95
C ASP A 67 7.86 -9.29 11.42
N TRP A 68 6.65 -9.40 10.83
CA TRP A 68 6.14 -10.67 10.29
C TRP A 68 6.90 -11.11 9.03
N TYR A 69 7.37 -10.16 8.23
CA TYR A 69 8.14 -10.46 7.02
C TYR A 69 9.63 -10.70 7.32
N GLU A 70 10.22 -9.99 8.29
CA GLU A 70 11.59 -10.22 8.76
C GLU A 70 11.73 -11.57 9.51
N ALA A 71 10.69 -12.03 10.21
CA ALA A 71 10.68 -13.38 10.80
C ALA A 71 10.80 -14.52 9.75
N GLY A 72 10.42 -14.25 8.50
CA GLY A 72 10.57 -15.20 7.39
C GLY A 72 11.97 -15.26 6.79
N THR A 73 12.75 -14.17 6.86
CA THR A 73 14.12 -14.11 6.32
C THR A 73 15.14 -14.69 7.30
N ILE A 74 14.92 -14.55 8.61
CA ILE A 74 15.75 -15.17 9.65
C ILE A 74 15.79 -16.70 9.47
N LYS A 75 14.63 -17.34 9.24
CA LYS A 75 14.55 -18.80 9.04
C LYS A 75 15.30 -19.31 7.80
N VAL A 76 15.38 -18.50 6.73
CA VAL A 76 16.12 -18.87 5.51
C VAL A 76 17.63 -18.81 5.77
N LYS A 77 18.08 -17.84 6.57
CA LYS A 77 19.50 -17.67 6.92
C LYS A 77 19.97 -18.75 7.90
N ASP A 78 19.17 -19.06 8.93
CA ASP A 78 19.44 -20.17 9.86
C ASP A 78 19.54 -21.54 9.16
N ALA A 79 18.69 -21.79 8.15
CA ALA A 79 18.74 -23.02 7.36
C ALA A 79 19.95 -23.10 6.41
N ALA A 80 20.54 -21.95 6.03
CA ALA A 80 21.70 -21.88 5.16
C ALA A 80 23.03 -22.01 5.96
N ASP A 81 23.07 -21.54 7.20
CA ASP A 81 24.26 -21.61 8.08
C ASP A 81 24.42 -22.98 8.78
N HIS A 82 23.35 -23.79 8.87
CA HIS A 82 23.40 -25.16 9.40
C HIS A 82 22.82 -26.18 8.41
N PRO A 83 23.63 -26.70 7.46
CA PRO A 83 23.19 -27.77 6.58
C PRO A 83 22.94 -29.05 7.38
N PRO A 84 21.89 -29.84 7.07
CA PRO A 84 21.72 -31.15 7.67
C PRO A 84 22.90 -32.05 7.25
N ALA A 85 23.56 -32.63 8.25
CA ALA A 85 24.69 -33.55 8.10
C ALA A 85 24.30 -34.86 7.42
#